data_AF-A0A7V9L3J4-F1
#
_entry.id   AF-A0A7V9L3J4-F1
#
_cell.length_a   1.000
_cell.length_b   1.000
_cell.length_c   1.000
_cell.angle_alpha   90.00
_cell.angle_beta   90.00
_cell.angle_gamma   90.00
#
_symmetry.space_group_name_H-M   'P 1'
#
loop_
_entity.id
_entity.type
_entity.pdbx_description
1 polymer ?
#
loop_
_entity_poly.entity_id
_entity_poly.type
_entity_poly.pdbx_seq_one_letter_code
_entity_poly.pdbx_strand_id
1 'polypeptide(L)'
;MSVSRALRAAADLTRPAPLIATALLAVNDHVLKGSGWLPGAVTGKLSDVAGLFVAPIALVCVVRCVVPARRDGHLAAAALAMVALGFALLKTSPAVHAAVNVVWGHHVLDPSDLWCLPSVLLAWVWLGDRERHPVDPGSSRFGSALALVGTLVVCAATSKAPPVPPPQVPMWSIAAKPLDVGCGTAAVWVAKSGKTGVGVTVRVTPRADQPCVAVVAASLKFADRAFAGRLVVSKPAGELLANNRGDRELAEHANATYHYLAFELDNEARWNRGDRMATFELAIEATGAGARVASEVGPTPAAKTTRTWSLPATHAFVDFPVNSR
;
A
#
# COMPACT_ATOMS: atom_id res chain seq x y z
N MET A 1 41.35 21.37 -7.97
CA MET A 1 40.92 21.18 -6.56
C MET A 1 41.93 20.25 -5.88
N SER A 2 42.64 20.66 -4.83
CA SER A 2 43.64 19.77 -4.22
C SER A 2 42.95 18.68 -3.41
N VAL A 3 43.26 17.41 -3.70
CA VAL A 3 42.80 16.21 -2.97
C VAL A 3 42.94 16.38 -1.45
N SER A 4 43.99 17.09 -1.02
CA SER A 4 44.27 17.44 0.38
C SER A 4 43.23 18.33 1.07
N ARG A 5 42.38 19.04 0.31
CA ARG A 5 41.31 19.91 0.84
C ARG A 5 40.02 19.12 1.04
N ALA A 6 39.65 18.29 0.07
CA ALA A 6 38.50 17.39 0.16
C ALA A 6 38.62 16.41 1.34
N LEU A 7 39.82 15.87 1.56
CA LEU A 7 40.07 14.90 2.62
C LEU A 7 40.06 15.51 4.02
N ARG A 8 40.44 16.78 4.15
CA ARG A 8 40.30 17.54 5.41
C ARG A 8 38.85 17.89 5.70
N ALA A 9 38.06 18.20 4.68
CA ALA A 9 36.64 18.44 4.83
C ALA A 9 35.89 17.20 5.33
N ALA A 10 36.27 16.01 4.85
CA ALA A 10 35.65 14.75 5.23
C ALA A 10 36.08 14.20 6.61
N ALA A 11 37.12 14.77 7.24
CA ALA A 11 37.59 14.30 8.54
C ALA A 11 36.53 14.43 9.65
N ASP A 12 35.58 15.36 9.50
CA ASP A 12 34.46 15.55 10.42
C ASP A 12 33.61 14.28 10.57
N LEU A 13 33.47 13.48 9.49
CA LEU A 13 32.69 12.24 9.50
C LEU A 13 33.41 11.07 10.16
N THR A 14 34.71 11.19 10.47
CA THR A 14 35.46 10.16 11.21
C THR A 14 35.33 10.31 12.72
N ARG A 15 34.61 11.32 13.19
CA ARG A 15 34.37 11.55 14.61
C ARG A 15 33.30 10.59 15.15
N PRO A 16 33.31 10.29 16.45
CA PRO A 16 32.43 9.28 17.04
C PRO A 16 30.94 9.54 16.77
N ALA A 17 30.45 10.77 16.94
CA ALA A 17 29.03 11.05 16.80
C ALA A 17 28.50 10.84 15.37
N PRO A 18 29.11 11.39 14.31
CA PRO A 18 28.71 11.05 12.93
C PRO A 18 28.85 9.56 12.61
N LEU A 19 29.91 8.90 13.06
CA LEU A 19 30.08 7.45 12.83
C LEU A 19 28.98 6.63 13.49
N ILE A 20 28.61 6.95 14.73
CA ILE A 20 27.52 6.28 15.46
C ILE A 20 26.19 6.52 14.74
N ALA A 21 25.92 7.75 14.28
CA ALA A 21 24.70 8.06 13.54
C ALA A 21 24.64 7.33 12.19
N THR A 22 25.73 7.31 11.42
CA THR A 22 25.81 6.54 10.17
C THR A 22 25.65 5.04 10.41
N ALA A 23 26.30 4.49 11.43
CA ALA A 23 26.19 3.08 11.78
C ALA A 23 24.76 2.72 12.23
N LEU A 24 24.14 3.57 13.05
CA LEU A 24 22.75 3.42 13.47
C LEU A 24 21.81 3.41 12.26
N LEU A 25 22.00 4.36 11.33
CA LEU A 25 21.21 4.44 10.10
C LEU A 25 21.39 3.17 9.25
N ALA A 26 22.63 2.73 9.03
CA ALA A 26 22.93 1.54 8.24
C ALA A 26 22.32 0.26 8.84
N VAL A 27 22.54 0.02 10.14
CA VAL A 27 22.02 -1.15 10.85
C VAL A 27 20.49 -1.12 10.92
N ASN A 28 19.90 0.04 11.22
CA ASN A 28 18.46 0.18 11.27
C ASN A 28 17.81 -0.16 9.92
N ASP A 29 18.35 0.39 8.84
CA ASP A 29 17.73 0.27 7.53
C ASP A 29 17.95 -1.11 6.90
N HIS A 30 19.11 -1.71 7.10
CA HIS A 30 19.45 -2.97 6.43
C HIS A 30 19.19 -4.21 7.28
N VAL A 31 19.12 -4.06 8.60
CA VAL A 31 18.99 -5.20 9.53
C VAL A 31 17.67 -5.13 10.31
N LEU A 32 17.31 -3.98 10.87
CA LEU A 32 16.15 -3.90 11.76
C LEU A 32 14.83 -3.74 11.02
N LYS A 33 14.77 -2.90 9.97
CA LYS A 33 13.57 -2.73 9.15
C LYS A 33 13.17 -4.06 8.50
N GLY A 34 11.96 -4.54 8.81
CA GLY A 34 11.42 -5.79 8.26
C GLY A 34 11.83 -7.06 9.00
N SER A 35 12.71 -6.99 10.01
CA SER A 35 13.11 -8.16 10.82
C SER A 35 12.00 -8.67 11.77
N GLY A 36 11.00 -7.84 12.06
CA GLY A 36 9.97 -8.10 13.06
C GLY A 36 10.40 -7.83 14.51
N TRP A 37 11.65 -7.41 14.76
CA TRP A 37 12.16 -7.16 16.12
C TRP A 37 11.63 -5.85 16.72
N LEU A 38 11.37 -4.86 15.88
CA LEU A 38 10.84 -3.56 16.27
C LEU A 38 9.65 -3.16 15.38
N PRO A 39 8.67 -2.41 15.90
CA PRO A 39 7.59 -1.86 15.08
C PRO A 39 8.14 -0.95 13.97
N GLY A 40 7.56 -1.04 12.77
CA GLY A 40 7.99 -0.24 11.61
C GLY A 40 8.01 1.27 11.90
N ALA A 41 7.05 1.77 12.67
CA ALA A 41 6.98 3.17 13.09
C ALA A 41 8.20 3.60 13.92
N VAL A 42 8.72 2.73 14.79
CA VAL A 42 9.91 3.03 15.62
C VAL A 42 11.16 3.06 14.75
N THR A 43 11.35 2.05 13.89
CA THR A 43 12.50 1.99 12.98
C THR A 43 12.50 3.14 11.96
N GLY A 44 11.32 3.63 11.55
CA GLY A 44 11.18 4.80 10.70
C GLY A 44 11.71 6.07 11.37
N LYS A 45 11.27 6.34 12.60
CA LYS A 45 11.69 7.54 13.34
C LYS A 45 13.17 7.51 13.75
N LEU A 46 13.69 6.32 14.07
CA LEU A 46 15.12 6.16 14.37
C LEU A 46 16.00 6.52 13.16
N SER A 47 15.58 6.09 11.96
CA SER A 47 16.20 6.46 10.70
C SER A 47 16.16 7.98 10.47
N ASP A 48 15.01 8.60 10.70
CA ASP A 48 14.83 10.05 10.53
C ASP A 48 15.73 10.84 11.50
N VAL A 49 15.81 10.44 12.77
CA VAL A 49 16.70 11.07 13.76
C VAL A 49 18.17 10.95 13.34
N ALA A 50 18.63 9.75 12.96
CA ALA A 50 20.01 9.51 12.55
C ALA A 50 20.35 10.27 11.25
N GLY A 51 19.45 10.22 10.27
CA GLY A 51 19.57 10.91 8.99
C GLY A 51 19.62 12.42 9.16
N LEU A 52 18.70 13.02 9.93
CA LEU A 52 18.66 14.47 10.18
C LEU A 52 19.88 14.98 10.97
N PHE A 53 20.52 14.13 11.77
CA PHE A 53 21.78 14.47 12.42
C PHE A 53 22.95 14.49 11.41
N VAL A 54 23.11 13.41 10.64
CA VAL A 54 24.30 13.23 9.79
C VAL A 54 24.22 13.97 8.45
N ALA A 55 23.03 14.12 7.87
CA ALA A 55 22.82 14.76 6.56
C ALA A 55 23.39 16.19 6.47
N PRO A 56 23.13 17.13 7.40
CA PRO A 56 23.70 18.47 7.30
C PRO A 56 25.23 18.44 7.46
N ILE A 57 25.79 17.53 8.28
CA ILE A 57 27.24 17.37 8.45
C ILE A 57 27.87 16.88 7.15
N ALA A 58 27.30 15.85 6.53
CA ALA A 58 27.74 15.33 5.24
C ALA A 58 27.64 16.39 4.14
N LEU A 59 26.55 17.17 4.11
CA LEU A 59 26.36 18.26 3.15
C LEU A 59 27.44 19.34 3.30
N VAL A 60 27.78 19.75 4.53
CA VAL A 60 28.90 20.67 4.79
C VAL A 60 30.22 20.08 4.27
N CYS A 61 30.49 18.79 4.51
CA CYS A 61 31.69 18.11 4.02
C CYS A 61 31.76 18.12 2.48
N VAL A 62 30.66 17.83 1.79
CA VAL A 62 30.56 17.84 0.33
C VAL A 62 30.77 19.26 -0.21
N VAL A 63 30.10 20.27 0.34
CA VAL A 63 30.23 21.65 -0.14
C VAL A 63 31.66 22.15 0.06
N ARG A 64 32.33 21.84 1.16
CA ARG A 64 33.75 22.18 1.37
C ARG A 64 34.71 21.51 0.40
N CYS A 65 34.32 20.38 -0.19
CA CYS A 65 35.13 19.80 -1.26
C CYS A 65 35.17 20.77 -2.43
N VAL A 66 34.04 21.39 -2.79
CA VAL A 66 33.87 22.22 -4.00
C VAL A 66 34.17 23.70 -3.76
N VAL A 67 33.74 24.25 -2.63
CA VAL A 67 33.75 25.68 -2.33
C VAL A 67 34.81 25.99 -1.26
N PRO A 68 35.75 26.91 -1.52
CA PRO A 68 36.70 27.40 -0.51
C PRO A 68 36.00 28.37 0.46
N ALA A 69 35.23 27.84 1.41
CA ALA A 69 34.62 28.64 2.46
C ALA A 69 35.65 29.03 3.54
N ARG A 70 35.66 30.31 3.95
CA ARG A 70 36.51 30.83 5.04
C ARG A 70 35.86 30.75 6.43
N ARG A 71 34.53 30.64 6.50
CA ARG A 71 33.76 30.54 7.75
C ARG A 71 32.65 29.51 7.60
N ASP A 72 32.63 28.58 8.52
CA ASP A 72 31.76 27.41 8.47
C ASP A 72 30.35 27.71 9.00
N GLY A 73 30.16 28.70 9.88
CA GLY A 73 28.85 29.00 10.48
C GLY A 73 27.71 29.29 9.48
N HIS A 74 27.93 30.11 8.44
CA HIS A 74 26.89 30.37 7.43
C HIS A 74 26.60 29.14 6.57
N LEU A 75 27.64 28.37 6.23
CA LEU A 75 27.49 27.13 5.47
C LEU A 75 26.74 26.08 6.28
N ALA A 76 27.07 25.94 7.56
CA ALA A 76 26.35 25.08 8.50
C ALA A 76 24.88 25.52 8.58
N ALA A 77 24.60 26.80 8.84
CA ALA A 77 23.22 27.29 8.94
C ALA A 77 22.42 27.01 7.66
N ALA A 78 23.01 27.23 6.49
CA ALA A 78 22.39 26.94 5.21
C ALA A 78 22.14 25.43 5.00
N ALA A 79 23.11 24.58 5.34
CA ALA A 79 22.97 23.13 5.23
C ALA A 79 21.87 22.60 6.16
N LEU A 80 21.81 23.08 7.40
CA LEU A 80 20.76 22.73 8.35
C LEU A 80 19.38 23.18 7.87
N ALA A 81 19.26 24.43 7.42
CA ALA A 81 17.99 24.96 6.90
C ALA A 81 17.52 24.16 5.67
N MET A 82 18.43 23.83 4.76
CA MET A 82 18.13 23.04 3.57
C MET A 82 17.63 21.64 3.93
N VAL A 83 18.32 20.94 4.84
CA VAL A 83 17.92 19.59 5.28
C VAL A 83 16.60 19.62 6.02
N ALA A 84 16.42 20.54 6.98
CA ALA A 84 15.18 20.66 7.76
C ALA A 84 13.98 21.00 6.87
N LEU A 85 14.14 21.97 5.95
CA LEU A 85 13.08 22.36 5.02
C LEU A 85 12.76 21.23 4.04
N GLY A 86 13.78 20.59 3.46
CA GLY A 86 13.61 19.46 2.56
C GLY A 86 12.86 18.30 3.23
N PHE A 87 13.23 17.96 4.46
CA PHE A 87 12.55 16.95 5.26
C PHE A 87 11.10 17.33 5.57
N ALA A 88 10.87 18.57 6.02
CA ALA A 88 9.52 19.03 6.35
C ALA A 88 8.60 19.00 5.13
N LEU A 89 9.07 19.49 3.97
CA LEU A 89 8.34 19.43 2.71
C LEU A 89 8.06 17.99 2.29
N LEU A 90 9.04 17.08 2.41
CA LEU A 90 8.87 15.67 2.09
C LEU A 90 7.79 14.98 2.95
N LYS A 91 7.68 15.36 4.23
CA LYS A 91 6.72 14.76 5.19
C LYS A 91 5.35 15.43 5.21
N THR A 92 5.20 16.63 4.63
CA THR A 92 3.95 17.40 4.70
C THR A 92 3.31 17.69 3.33
N SER A 93 4.07 17.67 2.24
CA SER A 93 3.56 17.97 0.91
C SER A 93 3.36 16.69 0.08
N PRO A 94 2.12 16.32 -0.27
CA PRO A 94 1.84 15.16 -1.13
C PRO A 94 2.56 15.24 -2.49
N ALA A 95 2.69 16.45 -3.05
CA ALA A 95 3.34 16.65 -4.34
C ALA A 95 4.86 16.39 -4.28
N VAL A 96 5.54 16.93 -3.25
CA VAL A 96 6.98 16.69 -3.04
C VAL A 96 7.22 15.22 -2.73
N HIS A 97 6.38 14.63 -1.89
CA HIS A 97 6.43 13.21 -1.55
C HIS A 97 6.32 12.30 -2.76
N ALA A 98 5.33 12.55 -3.64
CA ALA A 98 5.17 11.81 -4.88
C ALA A 98 6.40 11.95 -5.79
N ALA A 99 6.94 13.16 -5.93
CA ALA A 99 8.12 13.41 -6.75
C ALA A 99 9.37 12.68 -6.23
N VAL A 100 9.60 12.70 -4.92
CA VAL A 100 10.74 12.01 -4.30
C VAL A 100 10.60 10.50 -4.39
N ASN A 101 9.38 9.96 -4.24
CA ASN A 101 9.15 8.52 -4.34
C ASN A 101 9.48 7.93 -5.72
N VAL A 102 9.37 8.73 -6.80
CA VAL A 102 9.77 8.30 -8.15
C VAL A 102 11.27 8.01 -8.23
N VAL A 103 12.08 8.78 -7.48
CA VAL A 103 13.55 8.72 -7.59
C VAL A 103 14.18 7.87 -6.48
N TRP A 104 13.67 7.95 -5.25
CA TRP A 104 14.25 7.31 -4.06
C TRP A 104 13.45 6.12 -3.52
N GLY A 105 12.33 5.77 -4.16
CA GLY A 105 11.47 4.66 -3.72
C GLY A 105 10.44 5.06 -2.67
N HIS A 106 9.72 4.08 -2.11
CA HIS A 106 8.57 4.34 -1.26
C HIS A 106 8.95 4.88 0.13
N HIS A 107 8.43 6.06 0.46
CA HIS A 107 8.48 6.66 1.80
C HIS A 107 7.07 6.76 2.38
N VAL A 108 6.97 6.83 3.70
CA VAL A 108 5.68 7.10 4.38
C VAL A 108 5.52 8.62 4.51
N LEU A 109 4.38 9.14 4.06
CA LEU A 109 3.97 10.53 4.31
C LEU A 109 3.34 10.62 5.71
N ASP A 110 4.17 10.88 6.72
CA ASP A 110 3.75 10.99 8.13
C ASP A 110 4.22 12.33 8.73
N PRO A 111 3.32 13.30 8.92
CA PRO A 111 3.64 14.58 9.57
C PRO A 111 4.16 14.44 11.00
N SER A 112 3.92 13.32 11.69
CA SER A 112 4.48 13.07 13.03
C SER A 112 5.99 12.86 12.99
N ASP A 113 6.59 12.63 11.82
CA ASP A 113 8.05 12.56 11.70
C ASP A 113 8.73 13.92 11.90
N LEU A 114 7.99 15.03 11.87
CA LEU A 114 8.50 16.36 12.23
C LEU A 114 9.00 16.42 13.69
N TRP A 115 8.57 15.49 14.56
CA TRP A 115 9.14 15.32 15.90
C TRP A 115 10.64 14.96 15.88
N CYS A 116 11.19 14.56 14.73
CA CYS A 116 12.62 14.27 14.56
C CYS A 116 13.47 15.53 14.26
N LEU A 117 12.85 16.67 13.92
CA LEU A 117 13.56 17.93 13.63
C LEU A 117 14.51 18.43 14.74
N PRO A 118 14.27 18.21 16.05
CA PRO A 118 15.25 18.53 17.07
C PRO A 118 16.63 17.87 16.86
N SER A 119 16.72 16.77 16.10
CA SER A 119 17.99 16.16 15.70
C SER A 119 18.87 17.11 14.86
N VAL A 120 18.25 18.00 14.08
CA VAL A 120 18.96 19.06 13.34
C VAL A 120 19.61 20.07 14.31
N LEU A 121 18.98 20.36 15.45
CA LEU A 121 19.59 21.19 16.49
C LEU A 121 20.81 20.51 17.12
N LEU A 122 20.77 19.18 17.29
CA LEU A 122 21.94 18.42 17.74
C LEU A 122 23.09 18.53 16.73
N ALA A 123 22.80 18.47 15.44
CA ALA A 123 23.79 18.70 14.40
C ALA A 123 24.37 20.13 14.43
N TRP A 124 23.53 21.15 14.73
CA TRP A 124 23.98 22.54 14.91
C TRP A 124 24.98 22.66 16.06
N VAL A 125 24.60 22.15 17.24
CA VAL A 125 25.44 22.19 18.44
C VAL A 125 26.75 21.47 18.18
N TRP A 126 26.70 20.31 17.53
CA TRP A 126 27.89 19.54 17.19
C TRP A 126 28.81 20.27 16.20
N LEU A 127 28.26 20.88 15.15
CA LEU A 127 29.06 21.65 14.17
C LEU A 127 29.69 22.89 14.81
N GLY A 128 28.99 23.55 15.75
CA GLY A 128 29.52 24.68 16.50
C GLY A 128 30.62 24.29 17.50
N ASP A 129 30.44 23.18 18.22
CA ASP A 129 31.45 22.64 19.14
C ASP A 129 32.73 22.23 18.39
N ARG A 130 32.56 21.58 17.23
CA ARG A 130 33.65 21.25 16.32
C ARG A 130 34.48 22.47 15.90
N GLU A 131 33.85 23.61 15.62
CA GLU A 131 34.58 24.83 15.25
C GLU A 131 35.46 25.35 16.39
N ARG A 132 35.03 25.14 17.64
CA ARG A 132 35.79 25.51 18.85
C ARG A 132 36.92 24.52 19.15
N HIS A 133 36.74 23.26 18.77
CA HIS A 133 37.70 22.18 18.96
C HIS A 133 38.12 21.56 17.61
N PRO A 134 38.99 22.24 16.84
CA PRO A 134 39.59 21.67 15.64
C PRO A 134 40.35 20.39 16.01
N VAL A 135 40.12 19.31 15.26
CA VAL A 135 40.88 18.07 15.45
C VAL A 135 42.20 18.18 14.70
N ASP A 136 43.25 17.64 15.30
CA ASP A 136 44.57 17.57 14.68
C ASP A 136 44.53 16.83 13.34
N PRO A 137 45.30 17.29 12.33
CA PRO A 137 45.28 16.77 10.96
C PRO A 137 45.79 15.31 10.82
N GLY A 138 45.97 14.57 11.91
CA GLY A 138 46.45 13.19 11.93
C GLY A 138 45.45 12.14 11.44
N SER A 139 44.22 12.51 11.09
CA SER A 139 43.26 11.57 10.49
C SER A 139 43.77 11.03 9.14
N SER A 140 43.69 9.71 8.95
CA SER A 140 44.15 9.10 7.71
C SER A 140 43.27 9.58 6.55
N ARG A 141 43.93 10.10 5.50
CA ARG A 141 43.29 10.57 4.26
C ARG A 141 42.30 9.55 3.69
N PHE A 142 42.68 8.29 3.74
CA PHE A 142 41.86 7.17 3.29
C PHE A 142 40.61 6.99 4.17
N GLY A 143 40.75 7.08 5.50
CA GLY A 143 39.63 6.96 6.44
C GLY A 143 38.57 8.05 6.23
N SER A 144 38.98 9.29 6.00
CA SER A 144 38.04 10.40 5.72
C SER A 144 37.28 10.22 4.41
N ALA A 145 37.96 9.79 3.34
CA ALA A 145 37.29 9.48 2.07
C ALA A 145 36.28 8.35 2.23
N LEU A 146 36.67 7.27 2.93
CA LEU A 146 35.80 6.13 3.19
C LEU A 146 34.59 6.50 4.03
N ALA A 147 34.77 7.34 5.07
CA ALA A 147 33.67 7.82 5.91
C ALA A 147 32.68 8.68 5.12
N LEU A 148 33.16 9.56 4.23
CA LEU A 148 32.30 10.36 3.37
C LEU A 148 31.52 9.50 2.38
N VAL A 149 32.21 8.65 1.62
CA VAL A 149 31.56 7.77 0.63
C VAL A 149 30.59 6.83 1.33
N GLY A 150 31.00 6.21 2.43
CA GLY A 150 30.14 5.32 3.22
C GLY A 150 28.90 6.02 3.75
N THR A 151 29.04 7.23 4.30
CA THR A 151 27.89 8.02 4.78
C THR A 151 26.95 8.38 3.63
N LEU A 152 27.47 8.83 2.49
CA LEU A 152 26.64 9.15 1.32
C LEU A 152 25.92 7.91 0.78
N VAL A 153 26.59 6.76 0.73
CA VAL A 153 25.98 5.48 0.32
C VAL A 153 24.89 5.08 1.30
N VAL A 154 25.13 5.14 2.61
CA VAL A 154 24.11 4.78 3.62
C VAL A 154 22.91 5.73 3.56
N CYS A 155 23.13 7.03 3.36
CA CYS A 155 22.04 8.00 3.20
C CYS A 155 21.24 7.77 1.89
N ALA A 156 21.86 7.24 0.85
CA ALA A 156 21.21 6.97 -0.44
C ALA A 156 20.59 5.56 -0.52
N ALA A 157 21.15 4.60 0.23
CA ALA A 157 20.71 3.22 0.26
C ALA A 157 19.50 3.09 1.17
N THR A 158 18.32 3.43 0.64
CA THR A 158 17.07 3.04 1.27
C THR A 158 16.89 1.53 1.08
N SER A 159 16.57 0.82 2.16
CA SER A 159 16.19 -0.58 2.10
C SER A 159 15.10 -0.79 1.06
N LYS A 160 15.13 -1.90 0.30
CA LYS A 160 13.98 -2.34 -0.50
C LYS A 160 12.74 -2.21 0.38
N ALA A 161 11.81 -1.35 0.00
CA ALA A 161 10.57 -1.23 0.73
C ALA A 161 10.01 -2.65 0.85
N PRO A 162 9.71 -3.15 2.07
CA PRO A 162 8.94 -4.38 2.18
C PRO A 162 7.70 -4.20 1.30
N PRO A 163 7.21 -5.26 0.61
CA PRO A 163 6.01 -5.15 -0.19
C PRO A 163 4.96 -4.49 0.68
N VAL A 164 4.58 -3.26 0.31
CA VAL A 164 3.65 -2.46 1.10
C VAL A 164 2.42 -3.33 1.25
N PRO A 165 2.01 -3.73 2.48
CA PRO A 165 0.75 -4.44 2.62
C PRO A 165 -0.29 -3.57 1.94
N PRO A 166 -1.08 -4.11 1.00
CA PRO A 166 -1.98 -3.31 0.19
C PRO A 166 -2.79 -2.40 1.12
N PRO A 167 -3.00 -1.13 0.73
CA PRO A 167 -3.67 -0.17 1.60
C PRO A 167 -4.93 -0.80 2.18
N GLN A 168 -5.14 -0.65 3.48
CA GLN A 168 -6.34 -1.15 4.15
C GLN A 168 -7.56 -0.50 3.48
N VAL A 169 -8.19 -1.25 2.58
CA VAL A 169 -9.39 -0.82 1.89
C VAL A 169 -10.58 -1.51 2.55
N PRO A 170 -11.74 -0.84 2.62
CA PRO A 170 -12.96 -1.46 3.09
C PRO A 170 -13.22 -2.77 2.33
N MET A 171 -13.32 -3.87 3.06
CA MET A 171 -13.66 -5.17 2.46
C MET A 171 -15.07 -5.56 2.85
N TRP A 172 -15.90 -5.72 1.82
CA TRP A 172 -17.25 -6.23 1.97
C TRP A 172 -17.24 -7.75 1.94
N SER A 173 -18.05 -8.36 2.81
CA SER A 173 -18.28 -9.79 2.80
C SER A 173 -19.78 -10.07 2.78
N ILE A 174 -20.17 -11.19 2.17
CA ILE A 174 -21.54 -11.68 2.19
C ILE A 174 -21.52 -13.14 2.65
N ALA A 175 -22.14 -13.41 3.79
CA ALA A 175 -22.32 -14.77 4.30
C ALA A 175 -23.67 -15.31 3.81
N ALA A 176 -23.77 -15.62 2.52
CA ALA A 176 -25.00 -16.14 1.92
C ALA A 176 -24.98 -17.67 1.88
N LYS A 177 -26.05 -18.30 2.40
CA LYS A 177 -26.34 -19.71 2.11
C LYS A 177 -26.71 -19.85 0.63
N PRO A 178 -26.39 -20.98 -0.03
CA PRO A 178 -26.88 -21.27 -1.36
C PRO A 178 -28.41 -21.14 -1.44
N LEU A 179 -28.89 -20.54 -2.52
CA LEU A 179 -30.29 -20.27 -2.78
C LEU A 179 -30.84 -21.28 -3.79
N ASP A 180 -31.96 -21.92 -3.47
CA ASP A 180 -32.69 -22.72 -4.46
C ASP A 180 -33.43 -21.78 -5.44
N VAL A 181 -33.20 -21.94 -6.74
CA VAL A 181 -33.82 -21.15 -7.82
C VAL A 181 -34.73 -22.00 -8.71
N GLY A 182 -35.19 -23.16 -8.20
CA GLY A 182 -36.08 -24.07 -8.91
C GLY A 182 -35.34 -25.00 -9.86
N CYS A 183 -34.68 -24.46 -10.90
CA CYS A 183 -33.89 -25.26 -11.85
C CYS A 183 -32.47 -25.60 -11.38
N GLY A 184 -32.06 -25.10 -10.22
CA GLY A 184 -30.68 -25.17 -9.76
C GLY A 184 -30.48 -24.55 -8.38
N THR A 185 -29.22 -24.36 -8.03
CA THR A 185 -28.79 -23.62 -6.84
C THR A 185 -27.94 -22.43 -7.23
N ALA A 186 -28.14 -21.29 -6.58
CA ALA A 186 -27.34 -20.09 -6.75
C ALA A 186 -26.47 -19.83 -5.52
N ALA A 187 -25.16 -19.64 -5.71
CA ALA A 187 -24.21 -19.20 -4.69
C ALA A 187 -23.78 -17.77 -4.97
N VAL A 188 -23.56 -16.98 -3.91
CA VAL A 188 -23.27 -15.55 -4.01
C VAL A 188 -22.10 -15.20 -3.11
N TRP A 189 -21.12 -14.47 -3.63
CA TRP A 189 -20.00 -13.97 -2.85
C TRP A 189 -19.46 -12.64 -3.39
N VAL A 190 -18.79 -11.88 -2.53
CA VAL A 190 -18.03 -10.68 -2.95
C VAL A 190 -16.72 -11.16 -3.56
N ALA A 191 -16.55 -10.96 -4.86
CA ALA A 191 -15.34 -11.36 -5.59
C ALA A 191 -14.30 -10.23 -5.65
N LYS A 192 -14.73 -8.97 -5.54
CA LYS A 192 -13.83 -7.82 -5.52
C LYS A 192 -14.37 -6.74 -4.58
N SER A 193 -13.49 -6.15 -3.79
CA SER A 193 -13.77 -4.93 -3.03
C SER A 193 -12.59 -3.98 -3.23
N GLY A 194 -12.86 -2.70 -3.43
CA GLY A 194 -11.81 -1.69 -3.59
C GLY A 194 -12.33 -0.30 -3.26
N LYS A 195 -11.53 0.74 -3.50
CA LYS A 195 -11.90 2.12 -3.16
C LYS A 195 -13.17 2.61 -3.89
N THR A 196 -13.35 2.20 -5.14
CA THR A 196 -14.39 2.76 -6.04
C THR A 196 -15.48 1.76 -6.43
N GLY A 197 -15.64 0.69 -5.67
CA GLY A 197 -16.78 -0.19 -5.87
C GLY A 197 -16.66 -1.57 -5.27
N VAL A 198 -17.71 -2.35 -5.51
CA VAL A 198 -17.85 -3.73 -5.07
C VAL A 198 -18.23 -4.60 -6.26
N GLY A 199 -17.56 -5.74 -6.40
CA GLY A 199 -17.84 -6.77 -7.38
C GLY A 199 -18.42 -8.00 -6.71
N VAL A 200 -19.66 -8.37 -7.07
CA VAL A 200 -20.34 -9.55 -6.55
C VAL A 200 -20.48 -10.57 -7.66
N THR A 201 -20.13 -11.83 -7.37
CA THR A 201 -20.34 -12.94 -8.30
C THR A 201 -21.51 -13.78 -7.84
N VAL A 202 -22.36 -14.16 -8.78
CA VAL A 202 -23.46 -15.11 -8.60
C VAL A 202 -23.19 -16.31 -9.50
N ARG A 203 -23.02 -17.49 -8.90
CA ARG A 203 -22.90 -18.75 -9.63
C ARG A 203 -24.21 -19.49 -9.59
N VAL A 204 -24.77 -19.82 -10.75
CA VAL A 204 -25.97 -20.63 -10.88
C VAL A 204 -25.57 -22.01 -11.40
N THR A 205 -25.77 -23.03 -10.57
CA THR A 205 -25.48 -24.43 -10.89
C THR A 205 -26.79 -25.16 -11.17
N PRO A 206 -27.00 -25.71 -12.38
CA PRO A 206 -28.20 -26.46 -12.71
C PRO A 206 -28.27 -27.79 -11.94
N ARG A 207 -29.48 -28.30 -11.70
CA ARG A 207 -29.67 -29.69 -11.27
C ARG A 207 -29.33 -30.65 -12.42
N ALA A 208 -28.85 -31.85 -12.09
CA ALA A 208 -28.13 -32.78 -12.97
C ALA A 208 -28.77 -33.05 -14.36
N ASP A 209 -30.07 -32.81 -14.54
CA ASP A 209 -30.82 -33.21 -15.74
C ASP A 209 -31.64 -32.07 -16.38
N GLN A 210 -31.43 -30.81 -16.00
CA GLN A 210 -32.22 -29.69 -16.52
C GLN A 210 -31.36 -28.47 -16.85
N PRO A 211 -31.48 -27.89 -18.07
CA PRO A 211 -30.86 -26.61 -18.35
C PRO A 211 -31.49 -25.55 -17.45
N CYS A 212 -30.66 -24.64 -16.94
CA CYS A 212 -31.09 -23.57 -16.04
C CYS A 212 -30.57 -22.25 -16.61
N VAL A 213 -31.48 -21.42 -17.11
CA VAL A 213 -31.17 -20.08 -17.59
C VAL A 213 -31.62 -19.10 -16.53
N ALA A 214 -30.71 -18.26 -16.06
CA ALA A 214 -30.98 -17.29 -15.00
C ALA A 214 -30.67 -15.87 -15.47
N VAL A 215 -31.61 -14.97 -15.21
CA VAL A 215 -31.42 -13.52 -15.29
C VAL A 215 -31.22 -13.00 -13.88
N VAL A 216 -30.13 -12.25 -13.67
CA VAL A 216 -29.71 -11.79 -12.36
C VAL A 216 -29.76 -10.27 -12.31
N ALA A 217 -30.46 -9.73 -11.32
CA ALA A 217 -30.46 -8.31 -10.98
C ALA A 217 -30.18 -8.14 -9.49
N ALA A 218 -29.41 -7.12 -9.11
CA ALA A 218 -29.09 -6.87 -7.72
C ALA A 218 -29.06 -5.38 -7.38
N SER A 219 -29.30 -5.06 -6.11
CA SER A 219 -29.10 -3.72 -5.56
C SER A 219 -28.36 -3.78 -4.22
N LEU A 220 -27.55 -2.76 -3.95
CA LEU A 220 -26.87 -2.57 -2.68
C LEU A 220 -27.45 -1.32 -2.02
N LYS A 221 -28.17 -1.49 -0.92
CA LYS A 221 -28.89 -0.43 -0.21
C LYS A 221 -28.17 -0.04 1.07
N PHE A 222 -27.88 1.24 1.20
CA PHE A 222 -27.43 1.86 2.42
C PHE A 222 -28.58 2.64 3.06
N ALA A 223 -28.37 3.17 4.26
CA ALA A 223 -29.38 4.00 4.93
C ALA A 223 -29.79 5.24 4.11
N ASP A 224 -28.85 5.79 3.33
CA ASP A 224 -29.02 7.04 2.57
C ASP A 224 -29.34 6.83 1.09
N ARG A 225 -28.87 5.74 0.47
CA ARG A 225 -28.94 5.54 -0.98
C ARG A 225 -28.89 4.07 -1.39
N ALA A 226 -29.54 3.75 -2.50
CA ALA A 226 -29.43 2.46 -3.18
C ALA A 226 -28.56 2.57 -4.45
N PHE A 227 -27.76 1.53 -4.70
CA PHE A 227 -26.95 1.37 -5.91
C PHE A 227 -27.43 0.14 -6.67
N ALA A 228 -27.78 0.29 -7.95
CA ALA A 228 -28.09 -0.84 -8.81
C ALA A 228 -26.80 -1.52 -9.28
N GLY A 229 -26.76 -2.85 -9.26
CA GLY A 229 -25.65 -3.62 -9.79
C GLY A 229 -25.69 -3.66 -11.31
N ARG A 230 -24.60 -3.28 -11.97
CA ARG A 230 -24.43 -3.46 -13.41
C ARG A 230 -23.90 -4.84 -13.70
N LEU A 231 -24.63 -5.65 -14.47
CA LEU A 231 -24.11 -6.91 -15.00
C LEU A 231 -22.98 -6.61 -16.00
N VAL A 232 -21.76 -7.04 -15.69
CA VAL A 232 -20.59 -6.82 -16.55
C VAL A 232 -20.26 -8.06 -17.37
N VAL A 233 -20.39 -9.25 -16.75
CA VAL A 233 -20.06 -10.52 -17.38
C VAL A 233 -21.09 -11.57 -17.00
N SER A 234 -21.52 -12.37 -17.97
CA SER A 234 -22.34 -13.56 -17.78
C SER A 234 -21.76 -14.66 -18.66
N LYS A 235 -21.07 -15.64 -18.06
CA LYS A 235 -20.34 -16.67 -18.82
C LYS A 235 -20.51 -18.07 -18.21
N PRO A 236 -20.60 -19.13 -19.03
CA PRO A 236 -20.55 -20.49 -18.53
C PRO A 236 -19.14 -20.83 -18.01
N ALA A 237 -19.06 -21.73 -17.03
CA ALA A 237 -17.81 -22.14 -16.39
C ALA A 237 -16.78 -22.67 -17.40
N GLY A 238 -17.23 -23.41 -18.43
CA GLY A 238 -16.37 -23.92 -19.50
C GLY A 238 -15.60 -22.83 -20.26
N GLU A 239 -16.20 -21.66 -20.47
CA GLU A 239 -15.53 -20.53 -21.11
C GLU A 239 -14.49 -19.87 -20.18
N LEU A 240 -14.78 -19.81 -18.87
CA LEU A 240 -13.84 -19.30 -17.87
C LEU A 240 -12.63 -20.23 -17.69
N LEU A 241 -12.86 -21.55 -17.71
CA LEU A 241 -11.82 -22.58 -17.64
C LEU A 241 -10.83 -22.51 -18.80
N ALA A 242 -11.31 -22.21 -20.01
CA ALA A 242 -10.45 -22.08 -21.19
C ALA A 242 -9.35 -21.02 -20.99
N ASN A 243 -9.69 -19.94 -20.26
CA ASN A 243 -8.78 -18.84 -19.94
C ASN A 243 -7.96 -19.09 -18.66
N ASN A 244 -8.41 -19.99 -17.78
CA ASN A 244 -7.79 -20.27 -16.48
C ASN A 244 -7.53 -21.78 -16.30
N ARG A 245 -6.75 -22.38 -17.20
CA ARG A 245 -6.38 -23.81 -17.10
C ARG A 245 -5.69 -24.05 -15.75
N GLY A 246 -6.31 -24.89 -14.91
CA GLY A 246 -5.83 -25.25 -13.57
C GLY A 246 -6.75 -24.86 -12.41
N ASP A 247 -7.84 -24.12 -12.66
CA ASP A 247 -8.80 -23.78 -11.60
C ASP A 247 -9.72 -24.98 -11.28
N ARG A 248 -9.47 -25.61 -10.12
CA ARG A 248 -10.20 -26.79 -9.66
C ARG A 248 -11.67 -26.49 -9.32
N GLU A 249 -11.96 -25.31 -8.77
CA GLU A 249 -13.33 -24.93 -8.40
C GLU A 249 -14.19 -24.73 -9.65
N LEU A 250 -13.64 -24.08 -10.67
CA LEU A 250 -14.32 -23.94 -11.95
C LEU A 250 -14.57 -25.31 -12.61
N ALA A 251 -13.64 -26.27 -12.46
CA ALA A 251 -13.77 -27.62 -13.02
C ALA A 251 -14.85 -28.45 -12.31
N GLU A 252 -14.94 -28.34 -10.98
CA GLU A 252 -15.99 -28.98 -10.17
C GLU A 252 -17.39 -28.45 -10.51
N HIS A 253 -17.48 -27.24 -11.07
CA HIS A 253 -18.73 -26.59 -11.47
C HIS A 253 -18.80 -26.30 -12.98
N ALA A 254 -18.31 -27.22 -13.83
CA ALA A 254 -18.22 -27.03 -15.27
C ALA A 254 -19.55 -26.70 -15.99
N ASN A 255 -20.69 -27.08 -15.40
CA ASN A 255 -22.03 -26.79 -15.93
C ASN A 255 -22.67 -25.50 -15.37
N ALA A 256 -21.97 -24.76 -14.50
CA ALA A 256 -22.51 -23.56 -13.88
C ALA A 256 -22.35 -22.32 -14.79
N THR A 257 -23.21 -21.33 -14.58
CA THR A 257 -23.09 -19.99 -15.17
C THR A 257 -22.71 -18.99 -14.10
N TYR A 258 -21.72 -18.13 -14.41
CA TYR A 258 -21.21 -17.09 -13.53
C TYR A 258 -21.66 -15.73 -14.02
N HIS A 259 -22.29 -14.96 -13.13
CA HIS A 259 -22.73 -13.59 -13.37
C HIS A 259 -21.95 -12.64 -12.45
N TYR A 260 -21.17 -11.72 -13.02
CA TYR A 260 -20.43 -10.71 -12.28
C TYR A 260 -21.14 -9.36 -12.33
N LEU A 261 -21.52 -8.86 -11.15
CA LEU A 261 -22.24 -7.62 -10.94
C LEU A 261 -21.28 -6.59 -10.31
N ALA A 262 -21.14 -5.43 -10.94
CA ALA A 262 -20.35 -4.32 -10.42
C ALA A 262 -21.24 -3.22 -9.84
N PHE A 263 -20.88 -2.75 -8.64
CA PHE A 263 -21.49 -1.61 -7.96
C PHE A 263 -20.48 -0.48 -7.92
N GLU A 264 -20.80 0.63 -8.58
CA GLU A 264 -19.96 1.84 -8.57
C GLU A 264 -20.34 2.70 -7.35
N LEU A 265 -19.46 2.73 -6.36
CA LEU A 265 -19.59 3.59 -5.18
C LEU A 265 -18.23 3.93 -4.57
N ASP A 266 -18.15 5.07 -3.89
CA ASP A 266 -16.97 5.45 -3.12
C ASP A 266 -16.99 4.74 -1.76
N ASN A 267 -16.35 3.58 -1.70
CA ASN A 267 -16.24 2.79 -0.47
C ASN A 267 -15.43 3.53 0.60
N GLU A 268 -14.42 4.29 0.20
CA GLU A 268 -13.56 5.01 1.13
C GLU A 268 -14.33 6.14 1.82
N ALA A 269 -15.05 6.97 1.04
CA ALA A 269 -15.88 8.03 1.60
C ALA A 269 -17.00 7.48 2.50
N ARG A 270 -17.66 6.39 2.09
CA ARG A 270 -18.66 5.70 2.92
C ARG A 270 -18.06 5.15 4.20
N TRP A 271 -16.88 4.54 4.10
CA TRP A 271 -16.18 4.06 5.26
C TRP A 271 -15.88 5.21 6.23
N ASN A 272 -15.34 6.32 5.75
CA ASN A 272 -14.99 7.45 6.62
C ASN A 272 -16.21 8.12 7.29
N ARG A 273 -17.43 7.94 6.76
CA ARG A 273 -18.68 8.39 7.40
C ARG A 273 -19.31 7.38 8.37
N GLY A 274 -18.74 6.18 8.51
CA GLY A 274 -19.28 5.14 9.39
C GLY A 274 -20.30 4.20 8.74
N ASP A 275 -20.48 4.26 7.41
CA ASP A 275 -21.36 3.34 6.67
C ASP A 275 -20.72 1.94 6.61
N ARG A 276 -20.87 1.15 7.68
CA ARG A 276 -20.28 -0.21 7.81
C ARG A 276 -21.22 -1.34 7.40
N MET A 277 -22.46 -1.02 7.11
CA MET A 277 -23.51 -1.99 6.84
C MET A 277 -24.25 -1.59 5.57
N ALA A 278 -24.45 -2.56 4.68
CA ALA A 278 -25.31 -2.42 3.52
C ALA A 278 -26.24 -3.62 3.41
N THR A 279 -27.40 -3.42 2.82
CA THR A 279 -28.37 -4.46 2.52
C THR A 279 -28.25 -4.82 1.05
N PHE A 280 -27.79 -6.02 0.75
CA PHE A 280 -27.75 -6.54 -0.63
C PHE A 280 -29.03 -7.29 -0.93
N GLU A 281 -29.70 -6.87 -2.00
CA GLU A 281 -30.88 -7.51 -2.53
C GLU A 281 -30.55 -8.15 -3.87
N LEU A 282 -30.84 -9.44 -3.99
CA LEU A 282 -30.65 -10.20 -5.21
C LEU A 282 -32.00 -10.70 -5.71
N ALA A 283 -32.30 -10.45 -6.98
CA ALA A 283 -33.39 -11.04 -7.71
C ALA A 283 -32.80 -11.98 -8.77
N ILE A 284 -33.19 -13.25 -8.70
CA ILE A 284 -32.89 -14.24 -9.74
C ILE A 284 -34.21 -14.68 -10.34
N GLU A 285 -34.33 -14.51 -11.65
CA GLU A 285 -35.41 -15.05 -12.46
C GLU A 285 -34.85 -16.20 -13.27
N ALA A 286 -35.24 -17.43 -12.91
CA ALA A 286 -34.69 -18.63 -13.50
C ALA A 286 -35.77 -19.44 -14.24
N THR A 287 -35.42 -19.97 -15.40
CA THR A 287 -36.26 -20.84 -16.22
C THR A 287 -35.55 -22.17 -16.48
N GLY A 288 -36.29 -23.28 -16.34
CA GLY A 288 -35.80 -24.63 -16.60
C GLY A 288 -36.72 -25.41 -17.53
N ALA A 289 -36.16 -26.23 -18.42
CA ALA A 289 -36.89 -26.97 -19.46
C ALA A 289 -37.74 -28.16 -18.94
N GLY A 290 -37.93 -28.27 -17.63
CA GLY A 290 -38.58 -29.41 -16.97
C GLY A 290 -40.04 -29.21 -16.56
N ALA A 291 -40.69 -28.09 -16.92
CA ALA A 291 -42.13 -27.96 -16.77
C ALA A 291 -42.85 -28.75 -17.88
N ARG A 292 -42.78 -30.09 -17.81
CA ARG A 292 -43.70 -30.94 -18.58
C ARG A 292 -45.09 -30.75 -17.99
N VAL A 293 -45.79 -29.83 -18.63
CA VAL A 293 -47.24 -29.71 -18.75
C VAL A 293 -47.90 -31.08 -18.66
N ALA A 294 -48.49 -31.39 -17.51
CA ALA A 294 -49.72 -32.17 -17.50
C ALA A 294 -50.80 -31.23 -18.05
N SER A 295 -51.07 -31.38 -19.35
CA SER A 295 -52.16 -30.78 -20.13
C SER A 295 -52.76 -29.45 -19.62
N GLU A 296 -52.13 -28.33 -19.95
CA GLU A 296 -52.81 -27.07 -20.32
C GLU A 296 -51.77 -26.08 -20.87
N VAL A 297 -52.06 -25.50 -22.03
CA VAL A 297 -51.14 -24.69 -22.83
C VAL A 297 -51.01 -23.29 -22.21
N GLY A 298 -49.84 -22.98 -21.65
CA GLY A 298 -49.43 -21.64 -21.23
C GLY A 298 -47.95 -21.63 -20.80
N PRO A 299 -47.20 -20.51 -20.99
CA PRO A 299 -45.81 -20.41 -20.55
C PRO A 299 -45.72 -20.53 -19.02
N THR A 300 -44.91 -21.47 -18.53
CA THR A 300 -44.64 -21.62 -17.10
C THR A 300 -44.03 -20.31 -16.57
N PRO A 301 -44.62 -19.67 -15.54
CA PRO A 301 -44.09 -18.43 -15.00
C PRO A 301 -42.66 -18.66 -14.47
N ALA A 302 -41.74 -17.75 -14.82
CA ALA A 302 -40.38 -17.78 -14.28
C ALA A 302 -40.44 -17.72 -12.75
N ALA A 303 -39.72 -18.62 -12.08
CA ALA A 303 -39.61 -18.56 -10.63
C ALA A 303 -38.74 -17.34 -10.28
N LYS A 304 -39.37 -16.30 -9.73
CA LYS A 304 -38.68 -15.13 -9.21
C LYS A 304 -38.38 -15.35 -7.75
N THR A 305 -37.10 -15.45 -7.42
CA THR A 305 -36.64 -15.55 -6.03
C THR A 305 -35.92 -14.27 -5.66
N THR A 306 -36.39 -13.60 -4.61
CA THR A 306 -35.74 -12.41 -4.03
C THR A 306 -35.22 -12.73 -2.64
N ARG A 307 -33.96 -12.38 -2.38
CA ARG A 307 -33.31 -12.53 -1.08
C ARG A 307 -32.54 -11.28 -0.70
N THR A 308 -32.47 -11.07 0.61
CA THR A 308 -31.87 -9.89 1.23
C THR A 308 -30.86 -10.32 2.28
N TRP A 309 -29.65 -9.76 2.24
CA TRP A 309 -28.59 -10.02 3.23
C TRP A 309 -28.00 -8.71 3.74
N SER A 310 -27.53 -8.71 4.99
CA SER A 310 -26.70 -7.65 5.53
C SER A 310 -25.23 -7.94 5.21
N LEU A 311 -24.52 -6.98 4.64
CA LEU A 311 -23.10 -7.05 4.36
C LEU A 311 -22.37 -6.19 5.39
N PRO A 312 -21.63 -6.81 6.32
CA PRO A 312 -20.70 -6.09 7.14
C PRO A 312 -19.46 -5.72 6.31
N ALA A 313 -19.02 -4.48 6.45
CA ALA A 313 -17.71 -4.03 6.01
C ALA A 313 -16.73 -4.23 7.16
N THR A 314 -15.61 -4.90 6.87
CA THR A 314 -14.51 -5.06 7.82
C THR A 314 -13.25 -4.42 7.26
N HIS A 315 -12.35 -4.00 8.17
CA HIS A 315 -10.97 -3.75 7.79
C HIS A 315 -10.28 -5.11 7.73
N ALA A 316 -9.93 -5.54 6.53
CA ALA A 316 -9.13 -6.72 6.33
C ALA A 316 -7.90 -6.33 5.52
N PHE A 317 -6.75 -6.91 5.90
CA PHE A 317 -5.63 -6.95 4.99
C PHE A 317 -6.06 -7.79 3.80
N VAL A 318 -5.99 -7.22 2.60
CA VAL A 318 -6.20 -8.01 1.39
C VAL A 318 -4.95 -8.84 1.21
N ASP A 319 -4.89 -10.00 1.87
CA ASP A 319 -4.01 -11.08 1.44
C ASP A 319 -4.60 -11.58 0.13
N PHE A 320 -4.20 -10.95 -0.99
CA PHE A 320 -4.27 -11.66 -2.24
C PHE A 320 -3.41 -12.91 -2.03
N PRO A 321 -3.94 -14.14 -2.18
CA PRO A 321 -3.06 -15.22 -2.58
C PRO A 321 -2.45 -14.73 -3.90
N VAL A 322 -1.21 -14.25 -3.81
CA VAL A 322 -0.36 -14.12 -4.97
C VAL A 322 -0.28 -15.54 -5.49
N ASN A 323 -1.13 -15.86 -6.47
CA ASN A 323 -0.85 -16.96 -7.36
C ASN A 323 0.48 -16.57 -8.01
N SER A 324 1.56 -16.99 -7.37
CA SER A 324 2.88 -17.05 -7.95
C SER A 324 2.78 -18.03 -9.12
N ARG A 325 2.45 -17.48 -10.28
CA ARG A 325 3.04 -17.95 -11.54
C ARG A 325 4.25 -17.09 -11.80
#